data_AF-A0A2D9JKP8-F1
#
_entry.id   AF-A0A2D9JKP8-F1
#
_cell.length_a   1.000
_cell.length_b   1.000
_cell.length_c   1.000
_cell.angle_alpha   90.00
_cell.angle_beta   90.00
_cell.angle_gamma   90.00
#
_symmetry.space_group_name_H-M   'P 1'
#
loop_
_entity.id
_entity.type
_entity.pdbx_description
1 polymer ?
#
loop_
_entity_poly.entity_id
_entity_poly.type
_entity_poly.pdbx_seq_one_letter_code
_entity_poly.pdbx_strand_id
1 'polypeptide(L)' 'MSALIDKNADYAQVTVMKVDWEKHSRSPVTSELKVARRSTLVAFKDGKEQRRVIASAAESSIDALFKAVL' A
#
# COMPACT_ATOMS: atom_id res chain seq x y z
N MET A 1 -1.34 7.46 -9.01
CA MET A 1 -2.13 7.25 -7.78
C MET A 1 -3.46 8.02 -7.84
N SER A 2 -3.50 9.22 -8.41
CA SER A 2 -4.70 10.08 -8.46
C SER A 2 -5.88 9.43 -9.18
N ALA A 3 -5.65 8.89 -10.39
CA ALA A 3 -6.74 8.37 -11.24
C ALA A 3 -7.61 7.24 -10.65
N LEU A 4 -7.18 6.56 -9.59
CA LEU A 4 -7.93 5.46 -8.97
C LEU A 4 -8.68 5.93 -7.71
N ILE A 5 -8.08 6.85 -6.95
CA ILE A 5 -8.73 7.53 -5.82
C ILE A 5 -9.84 8.44 -6.36
N ASP A 6 -9.61 9.10 -7.49
CA ASP A 6 -10.59 9.98 -8.13
C ASP A 6 -11.80 9.22 -8.70
N LYS A 7 -11.66 7.91 -8.98
CA LYS A 7 -12.75 7.04 -9.49
C LYS A 7 -13.68 6.51 -8.40
N ASN A 8 -13.24 6.48 -7.14
CA ASN A 8 -14.05 5.99 -6.03
C ASN A 8 -13.86 6.88 -4.80
N ALA A 9 -14.88 7.69 -4.50
CA ALA A 9 -14.85 8.65 -3.40
C ALA A 9 -14.58 8.00 -2.03
N ASP A 10 -14.93 6.73 -1.84
CA ASP A 10 -14.68 6.01 -0.59
C ASP A 10 -13.18 5.85 -0.33
N TYR A 11 -12.35 5.75 -1.37
CA TYR A 11 -10.89 5.65 -1.23
C TYR A 11 -10.25 6.91 -0.64
N ALA A 12 -10.95 8.05 -0.61
CA ALA A 12 -10.49 9.25 0.08
C ALA A 12 -10.39 9.06 1.61
N GLN A 13 -11.07 8.07 2.18
CA GLN A 13 -10.96 7.73 3.61
C GLN A 13 -9.68 6.95 3.93
N VAL A 14 -8.99 6.42 2.91
CA VAL A 14 -7.78 5.62 3.09
C VAL A 14 -6.55 6.53 3.11
N THR A 15 -5.80 6.50 4.21
CA THR A 15 -4.53 7.24 4.30
C THR A 15 -3.44 6.53 3.50
N VAL A 16 -2.90 7.22 2.50
CA VAL A 16 -1.81 6.69 1.66
C VAL A 16 -0.46 7.23 2.13
N MET A 17 0.33 6.37 2.76
CA MET A 17 1.70 6.70 3.16
C MET A 17 2.69 6.29 2.07
N LYS A 18 3.53 7.23 1.63
CA LYS A 18 4.63 6.97 0.68
C LYS A 18 5.93 6.87 1.46
N VAL A 19 6.63 5.76 1.31
CA VAL A 19 7.94 5.54 1.90
C VAL A 19 8.98 5.53 0.79
N ASP A 20 10.01 6.36 0.92
CA ASP A 20 11.15 6.34 0.00
C ASP A 20 12.03 5.11 0.30
N TRP A 21 11.99 4.14 -0.61
CA TRP A 21 12.75 2.90 -0.47
C TRP A 21 14.27 3.13 -0.49
N GLU A 22 14.78 4.04 -1.33
CA GLU A 22 16.22 4.27 -1.44
C GLU A 22 16.76 4.80 -0.11
N LYS A 23 15.97 5.63 0.58
CA LYS A 23 16.31 6.18 1.88
C LYS A 23 16.03 5.23 3.06
N HIS A 24 14.96 4.44 2.99
CA HIS A 24 14.45 3.69 4.15
C HIS A 24 14.54 2.17 4.03
N SER A 25 15.15 1.61 2.98
CA SER A 25 15.30 0.15 2.78
C SER A 25 15.89 -0.59 3.98
N ARG A 26 16.72 0.07 4.79
CA ARG A 26 17.37 -0.48 6.00
C ARG A 26 16.72 -0.01 7.32
N SER A 27 15.60 0.69 7.27
CA SER A 27 14.90 1.17 8.47
C SER A 27 14.17 0.02 9.17
N PRO A 28 13.95 0.07 10.50
CA PRO A 28 13.23 -0.99 11.22
C PRO A 28 11.88 -1.35 10.60
N VAL A 29 11.15 -0.35 10.10
CA VAL A 29 9.85 -0.52 9.45
C VAL A 29 9.89 -1.48 8.24
N THR A 30 10.96 -1.50 7.44
CA THR A 30 11.06 -2.42 6.29
C THR A 30 11.34 -3.85 6.75
N SER A 31 12.13 -4.03 7.81
CA SER A 31 12.39 -5.33 8.42
C SER A 31 11.17 -5.89 9.15
N GLU A 32 10.50 -5.08 9.98
CA GLU A 32 9.30 -5.47 10.74
C GLU A 32 8.14 -5.87 9.83
N LEU A 33 7.91 -5.09 8.76
CA LEU A 33 6.89 -5.40 7.77
C LEU A 33 7.35 -6.42 6.72
N LYS A 34 8.57 -6.94 6.81
CA LYS A 34 9.16 -7.88 5.85
C LYS A 34 9.06 -7.38 4.39
N VAL A 35 9.26 -6.09 4.19
CA VAL A 35 9.26 -5.47 2.87
C VAL A 35 10.63 -5.69 2.25
N ALA A 36 10.73 -6.65 1.33
CA ALA A 36 12.00 -7.04 0.72
C ALA A 36 12.36 -6.26 -0.57
N ARG A 37 11.42 -5.47 -1.13
CA ARG A 37 11.66 -4.70 -2.37
C ARG A 37 10.83 -3.42 -2.46
N ARG A 38 11.31 -2.48 -3.28
CA ARG A 38 10.74 -1.14 -3.54
C ARG A 38 9.28 -1.15 -3.97
N SER A 39 8.88 -2.08 -4.83
CA SER A 39 7.53 -2.12 -5.42
C SER A 39 6.55 -2.89 -4.53
N THR A 40 6.48 -2.57 -3.23
CA THR A 40 5.58 -3.25 -2.30
C THR A 40 4.53 -2.28 -1.78
N LEU A 41 3.27 -2.67 -1.88
CA LEU A 41 2.14 -1.99 -1.24
C LEU A 41 1.61 -2.89 -0.13
N VAL A 42 1.37 -2.31 1.04
CA VAL A 42 0.84 -3.01 2.21
C VAL A 42 -0.39 -2.24 2.70
N ALA A 43 -1.49 -2.95 2.90
CA ALA A 43 -2.76 -2.40 3.33
C ALA A 43 -3.00 -2.78 4.78
N PHE A 44 -3.31 -1.79 5.62
CA PHE A 44 -3.62 -1.98 7.03
C PHE A 44 -5.05 -1.53 7.34
N LYS A 45 -5.74 -2.30 8.19
CA LYS A 45 -7.02 -1.95 8.80
C LYS A 45 -6.99 -2.36 10.27
N ASP A 46 -7.40 -1.47 11.17
CA ASP A 46 -7.40 -1.70 12.63
C ASP A 46 -6.04 -2.19 13.19
N GLY A 47 -4.95 -1.65 12.66
CA GLY A 47 -3.58 -2.01 13.05
C GLY A 47 -3.10 -3.38 12.55
N LYS A 48 -3.88 -4.07 11.71
CA LYS A 48 -3.52 -5.37 11.13
C LYS A 48 -3.31 -5.28 9.63
N GLU A 49 -2.28 -5.95 9.13
CA GLU A 49 -2.07 -6.12 7.69
C GLU A 49 -3.20 -6.97 7.10
N GLN A 50 -3.95 -6.40 6.16
CA GLN A 50 -5.05 -7.09 5.48
C GLN A 50 -4.61 -7.69 4.16
N ARG A 51 -3.75 -6.97 3.43
CA ARG A 51 -3.33 -7.36 2.08
C ARG A 51 -1.97 -6.76 1.73
N ARG A 52 -1.24 -7.48 0.89
CA ARG A 52 0.03 -7.07 0.32
C ARG A 52 0.06 -7.31 -1.17
N VAL A 53 0.61 -6.36 -1.90
CA VAL A 53 0.86 -6.47 -3.34
C VAL A 53 2.35 -6.24 -3.57
N ILE A 54 3.00 -7.14 -4.28
CA ILE A 54 4.44 -7.05 -4.53
C ILE A 54 4.68 -7.03 -6.04
N ALA A 55 5.33 -5.97 -6.53
CA ALA A 55 5.62 -5.64 -7.94
C ALA A 55 4.49 -5.87 -8.93
N SER A 56 3.26 -5.58 -8.52
CA SER A 56 2.14 -5.43 -9.45
C SER A 56 1.71 -3.98 -9.49
N ALA A 57 1.57 -3.45 -10.71
CA ALA A 57 1.01 -2.13 -10.97
C ALA A 57 -0.36 -2.23 -11.68
N ALA A 58 -0.95 -3.43 -11.73
CA ALA A 58 -2.27 -3.61 -12.34
C ALA A 58 -3.33 -2.85 -11.53
N GLU A 59 -4.17 -2.08 -12.22
CA GLU A 59 -5.27 -1.32 -11.62
C GLU A 59 -6.16 -2.21 -10.75
N SER A 60 -6.43 -3.45 -11.18
CA SER A 60 -7.18 -4.45 -10.42
C SER A 60 -6.51 -4.89 -9.12
N SER A 61 -5.18 -4.95 -9.09
CA SER A 61 -4.42 -5.27 -7.86
C SER A 61 -4.49 -4.14 -6.85
N ILE A 62 -4.44 -2.89 -7.35
CA ILE A 62 -4.53 -1.69 -6.52
C ILE A 62 -5.96 -1.52 -5.99
N ASP A 63 -6.99 -1.69 -6.83
CA ASP A 63 -8.40 -1.65 -6.43
C ASP A 63 -8.70 -2.68 -5.32
N ALA A 64 -8.22 -3.91 -5.47
CA ALA A 64 -8.38 -4.95 -4.45
C ALA A 64 -7.62 -4.65 -3.16
N LEU A 65 -6.55 -3.85 -3.20
CA LEU A 65 -5.83 -3.38 -2.02
C LEU A 65 -6.67 -2.36 -1.24
N PHE A 66 -7.25 -1.37 -1.93
CA PHE A 66 -8.12 -0.38 -1.30
C PHE A 66 -9.39 -1.00 -0.71
N LYS A 67 -10.04 -1.91 -1.44
CA LYS A 67 -11.23 -2.64 -0.95
C LYS A 67 -10.97 -3.47 0.30
N ALA A 68 -9.74 -3.88 0.56
CA ALA A 68 -9.40 -4.67 1.75
C ALA A 68 -9.33 -3.82 3.03
N VAL A 69 -9.26 -2.49 2.91
CA VAL A 69 -9.06 -1.57 4.04
C VAL A 69 -10.20 -0.56 4.23
N LEU A 70 -11.05 -0.38 3.22
CA LEU A 70 -12.41 0.13 3.43
C LEU A 70 -13.18 -0.77 4.39
#